data_AF-A0A938X6V6-F1
#
_entry.id   AF-A0A938X6V6-F1
#
_cell.length_a   1.000
_cell.length_b   1.000
_cell.length_c   1.000
_cell.angle_alpha   90.00
_cell.angle_beta   90.00
_cell.angle_gamma   90.00
#
_symmetry.space_group_name_H-M   'P 1'
#
loop_
_entity.id
_entity.type
_entity.pdbx_description
1 polymer ?
#
loop_
_entity_poly.entity_id
_entity_poly.type
_entity_poly.pdbx_seq_one_letter_code
_entity_poly.pdbx_strand_id
1 'polypeptide(L)'
;MIYITGDMHGDFSRFHDVKKAHIKKGDTLIICGDFGFLWEGSKKEEATLKKIGKLPYQVLFVDGSHENHKLLLSYPETDFAGDRARNLSGSLYLLRRGGIYTIEEKTIFAFGGGVSTDENASRNNEDYLLPSAEEIERASHLLAEHGDKVDFIVTHDAPVRLQRSVDLEDADHLDHLHTFLEEVSKTITFKQWYCGKYHLNRKIPPRYHMLFTDVVKVE
;
A
#
# COMPACT_ATOMS: atom_id res chain seq x y z
N MET A 1 7.15 11.48 -11.89
CA MET A 1 6.72 10.15 -12.41
C MET A 1 6.43 9.21 -11.25
N ILE A 2 5.60 8.18 -11.43
CA ILE A 2 5.27 7.22 -10.36
C ILE A 2 5.97 5.87 -10.60
N TYR A 3 6.50 5.29 -9.52
CA TYR A 3 7.05 3.95 -9.42
C TYR A 3 6.32 3.19 -8.31
N ILE A 4 6.11 1.90 -8.49
CA ILE A 4 5.43 1.04 -7.52
C ILE A 4 6.29 -0.19 -7.24
N THR A 5 6.38 -0.59 -5.98
CA THR A 5 7.09 -1.80 -5.52
C THR A 5 6.25 -2.55 -4.50
N GLY A 6 6.58 -3.82 -4.30
CA GLY A 6 6.01 -4.63 -3.23
C GLY A 6 6.68 -4.45 -1.88
N ASP A 7 6.40 -5.41 -1.00
CA ASP A 7 6.80 -5.47 0.40
C ASP A 7 8.28 -5.21 0.62
N MET A 8 8.59 -4.40 1.65
CA MET A 8 9.96 -4.04 2.02
C MET A 8 10.45 -4.73 3.29
N HIS A 9 9.57 -5.11 4.21
CA HIS A 9 9.88 -5.83 5.46
C HIS A 9 11.00 -5.19 6.29
N GLY A 10 11.09 -3.85 6.27
CA GLY A 10 12.16 -3.11 6.96
C GLY A 10 13.56 -3.29 6.36
N ASP A 11 13.69 -3.94 5.19
CA ASP A 11 14.96 -4.11 4.50
C ASP A 11 15.33 -2.86 3.70
N PHE A 12 16.21 -2.04 4.28
CA PHE A 12 16.72 -0.83 3.62
C PHE A 12 17.47 -1.15 2.31
N SER A 13 17.96 -2.39 2.14
CA SER A 13 18.66 -2.79 0.92
C SER A 13 17.76 -2.72 -0.32
N ARG A 14 16.44 -2.85 -0.17
CA ARG A 14 15.44 -2.75 -1.24
C ARG A 14 15.43 -1.39 -1.95
N PHE A 15 15.88 -0.32 -1.28
CA PHE A 15 16.06 0.98 -1.94
C PHE A 15 17.17 0.98 -3.00
N HIS A 16 18.04 -0.03 -3.05
CA HIS A 16 18.99 -0.20 -4.16
C HIS A 16 18.26 -0.65 -5.43
N ASP A 17 17.25 -1.50 -5.33
CA ASP A 17 16.47 -1.94 -6.51
C ASP A 17 15.62 -0.78 -7.06
N VAL A 18 15.07 0.04 -6.17
CA VAL A 18 14.41 1.31 -6.53
C VAL A 18 15.36 2.23 -7.31
N LYS A 19 16.62 2.35 -6.89
CA LYS A 19 17.62 3.13 -7.63
C LYS A 19 17.97 2.50 -8.98
N LYS A 20 18.03 1.17 -9.08
CA LYS A 20 18.27 0.46 -10.36
C LYS A 20 17.14 0.69 -11.36
N ALA A 21 15.91 0.94 -10.89
CA ALA A 21 14.79 1.36 -11.73
C ALA A 21 14.89 2.82 -12.24
N HIS A 22 15.99 3.52 -11.95
CA HIS A 22 16.28 4.88 -12.40
C HIS A 22 15.26 5.94 -11.95
N ILE A 23 14.68 5.77 -10.75
CA ILE A 23 13.88 6.82 -10.11
C ILE A 23 14.72 8.11 -9.96
N LYS A 24 14.10 9.26 -10.23
CA LYS A 24 14.76 10.57 -10.25
C LYS A 24 14.28 11.46 -9.12
N LYS A 25 14.96 12.58 -8.95
CA LYS A 25 14.52 13.63 -8.03
C LYS A 25 13.13 14.14 -8.46
N GLY A 26 12.22 14.23 -7.50
CA GLY A 26 10.84 14.69 -7.71
C GLY A 26 9.87 13.60 -8.15
N ASP A 27 10.33 12.39 -8.46
CA ASP A 27 9.44 11.25 -8.71
C ASP A 27 8.76 10.77 -7.41
N THR A 28 7.82 9.84 -7.52
CA THR A 28 7.12 9.21 -6.41
C THR A 28 7.32 7.69 -6.45
N LEU A 29 7.65 7.09 -5.31
CA LEU A 29 7.61 5.65 -5.06
C LEU A 29 6.39 5.32 -4.19
N ILE A 30 5.62 4.30 -4.57
CA ILE A 30 4.52 3.75 -3.77
C ILE A 30 4.84 2.29 -3.42
N ILE A 31 4.73 1.94 -2.14
CA ILE A 31 4.99 0.59 -1.62
C ILE A 31 3.65 -0.09 -1.29
N CYS A 32 3.42 -1.28 -1.85
CA CYS A 32 2.19 -2.07 -1.72
C CYS A 32 2.09 -2.83 -0.39
N GLY A 33 2.34 -2.18 0.76
CA GLY A 33 2.26 -2.83 2.07
C GLY A 33 3.61 -3.29 2.63
N ASP A 34 3.56 -3.79 3.86
CA ASP A 34 4.71 -4.34 4.61
C ASP A 34 5.98 -3.48 4.45
N PHE A 35 5.86 -2.19 4.78
CA PHE A 35 6.95 -1.23 4.85
C PHE A 35 7.94 -1.65 5.95
N GLY A 36 7.47 -1.94 7.16
CA GLY A 36 8.20 -2.70 8.19
C GLY A 36 9.39 -1.99 8.86
N PHE A 37 9.57 -0.67 8.70
CA PHE A 37 10.68 0.09 9.30
C PHE A 37 10.40 0.66 10.71
N LEU A 38 9.23 0.36 11.30
CA LEU A 38 8.78 0.99 12.55
C LEU A 38 8.06 -0.01 13.47
N TRP A 39 8.72 -0.43 14.54
CA TRP A 39 8.17 -1.39 15.50
C TRP A 39 8.23 -0.92 16.95
N GLU A 40 9.29 -0.24 17.36
CA GLU A 40 9.50 0.14 18.77
C GLU A 40 9.53 1.66 18.97
N GLY A 41 9.61 2.43 17.88
CA GLY A 41 9.84 3.87 17.94
C GLY A 41 11.25 4.21 18.43
N SER A 42 12.20 3.30 18.22
CA SER A 42 13.58 3.48 18.69
C SER A 42 14.28 4.61 17.94
N LYS A 43 15.33 5.20 18.54
CA LYS A 43 16.16 6.22 17.87
C LYS A 43 16.75 5.74 16.55
N LYS A 44 17.00 4.43 16.42
CA LYS A 44 17.53 3.81 15.19
C LYS A 44 16.47 3.78 14.09
N GLU A 45 15.23 3.42 14.43
CA GLU A 45 14.09 3.45 13.50
C GLU A 45 13.79 4.89 13.09
N GLU A 46 13.74 5.82 14.04
CA GLU A 46 13.52 7.25 13.76
C GLU A 46 14.59 7.81 12.81
N ALA A 47 15.87 7.46 13.01
CA ALA A 47 16.95 7.83 12.10
C ALA A 47 16.78 7.20 10.71
N THR A 48 16.25 5.99 10.64
CA THR A 48 15.96 5.29 9.38
C THR A 48 14.80 5.96 8.64
N LEU A 49 13.69 6.27 9.31
CA LEU A 49 12.57 7.02 8.74
C LEU A 49 13.02 8.40 8.24
N LYS A 50 13.85 9.11 9.01
CA LYS A 50 14.46 10.39 8.56
C LYS A 50 15.35 10.23 7.34
N LYS A 51 16.05 9.10 7.20
CA LYS A 51 16.87 8.80 6.02
C LYS A 51 15.98 8.56 4.79
N ILE A 52 14.88 7.83 4.95
CA ILE A 52 13.89 7.59 3.89
C ILE A 52 13.20 8.90 3.49
N GLY A 53 12.74 9.69 4.46
CA GLY A 53 12.08 10.98 4.23
C GLY A 53 12.97 12.09 3.66
N LYS A 54 14.29 11.85 3.54
CA LYS A 54 15.28 12.74 2.89
C LYS A 54 15.69 12.25 1.49
N LEU A 55 15.11 11.15 1.00
CA LEU A 55 15.35 10.70 -0.37
C LEU A 55 14.91 11.79 -1.36
N PRO A 56 15.55 11.89 -2.54
CA PRO A 56 15.26 12.96 -3.49
C PRO A 56 13.88 12.81 -4.18
N TYR A 57 13.13 11.76 -3.86
CA TYR A 57 11.80 11.44 -4.36
C TYR A 57 10.83 11.24 -3.18
N GLN A 58 9.54 11.29 -3.48
CA GLN A 58 8.47 11.01 -2.52
C GLN A 58 8.36 9.51 -2.26
N VAL A 59 8.15 9.11 -1.00
CA VAL A 59 7.89 7.72 -0.62
C VAL A 59 6.51 7.64 0.03
N LEU A 60 5.64 6.85 -0.57
CA LEU A 60 4.29 6.57 -0.11
C LEU A 60 4.17 5.07 0.15
N PHE A 61 3.32 4.68 1.08
CA PHE A 61 2.98 3.28 1.27
C PHE A 61 1.54 3.14 1.77
N VAL A 62 0.92 2.02 1.43
CA VAL A 62 -0.23 1.51 2.18
C VAL A 62 0.28 0.59 3.28
N ASP A 63 -0.46 0.45 4.36
CA ASP A 63 -0.10 -0.49 5.42
C ASP A 63 -0.38 -1.94 5.01
N GLY A 64 0.39 -2.86 5.59
CA GLY A 64 0.21 -4.30 5.38
C GLY A 64 0.02 -5.04 6.70
N SER A 65 0.34 -6.32 6.70
CA SER A 65 0.19 -7.19 7.86
C SER A 65 1.37 -7.11 8.83
N HIS A 66 2.58 -6.79 8.34
CA HIS A 66 3.82 -6.70 9.12
C HIS A 66 4.11 -5.26 9.53
N GLU A 67 3.22 -4.69 10.34
CA GLU A 67 3.30 -3.29 10.77
C GLU A 67 2.92 -3.10 12.24
N ASN A 68 3.60 -2.18 12.92
CA ASN A 68 3.10 -1.65 14.19
C ASN A 68 2.05 -0.56 13.95
N HIS A 69 0.81 -0.98 13.74
CA HIS A 69 -0.32 -0.09 13.46
C HIS A 69 -0.56 0.93 14.56
N LYS A 70 -0.49 0.55 15.85
CA LYS A 70 -0.63 1.50 16.97
C LYS A 70 0.36 2.65 16.85
N LEU A 71 1.61 2.36 16.53
CA LEU A 71 2.65 3.38 16.38
C LEU A 71 2.46 4.18 15.10
N LEU A 72 2.16 3.54 13.96
CA LEU A 72 1.86 4.23 12.70
C LEU A 72 0.68 5.20 12.84
N LEU A 73 -0.41 4.76 13.46
CA LEU A 73 -1.62 5.56 13.67
C LEU A 73 -1.45 6.66 14.73
N SER A 74 -0.33 6.67 15.47
CA SER A 74 0.01 7.79 16.36
C SER A 74 0.58 9.01 15.63
N TYR A 75 1.09 8.85 14.40
CA TYR A 75 1.60 9.97 13.60
C TYR A 75 0.46 10.87 13.14
N PRO A 76 0.65 12.20 13.09
CA PRO A 76 -0.41 13.13 12.73
C PRO A 76 -0.86 12.94 11.28
N GLU A 77 -2.17 12.99 11.07
CA GLU A 77 -2.76 13.08 9.74
C GLU A 77 -2.74 14.52 9.23
N THR A 78 -2.27 14.71 8.00
CA THR A 78 -2.20 16.00 7.31
C THR A 78 -2.84 15.89 5.94
N ASP A 79 -3.33 17.01 5.41
CA ASP A 79 -3.78 17.07 4.03
C ASP A 79 -2.62 16.74 3.08
N PHE A 80 -2.87 15.85 2.14
CA PHE A 80 -1.88 15.34 1.21
C PHE A 80 -2.54 14.89 -0.09
N ALA A 81 -2.20 15.55 -1.19
CA ALA A 81 -2.54 15.13 -2.55
C ALA A 81 -4.04 14.79 -2.78
N GLY A 82 -4.97 15.48 -2.12
CA GLY A 82 -6.42 15.31 -2.32
C GLY A 82 -7.17 14.56 -1.20
N ASP A 83 -6.46 13.88 -0.31
CA ASP A 83 -7.03 13.27 0.91
C ASP A 83 -6.09 13.50 2.10
N ARG A 84 -6.26 12.80 3.21
CA ARG A 84 -5.39 12.82 4.37
C ARG A 84 -4.42 11.66 4.33
N ALA A 85 -3.20 11.89 4.79
CA ALA A 85 -2.16 10.88 4.96
C ALA A 85 -1.37 11.18 6.23
N ARG A 86 -0.64 10.20 6.76
CA ARG A 86 0.22 10.39 7.95
C ARG A 86 1.64 10.66 7.52
N ASN A 87 2.19 11.81 7.90
CA ASN A 87 3.59 12.12 7.63
C ASN A 87 4.48 11.48 8.68
N LEU A 88 5.28 10.49 8.28
CA LEU A 88 6.24 9.84 9.18
C LEU A 88 7.55 10.63 9.26
N SER A 89 8.02 11.17 8.14
CA SER A 89 9.17 12.07 8.09
C SER A 89 9.35 12.68 6.71
N GLY A 90 9.51 14.00 6.59
CA GLY A 90 9.87 14.64 5.31
C GLY A 90 8.94 14.23 4.17
N SER A 91 9.48 13.57 3.13
CA SER A 91 8.71 13.03 1.99
C SER A 91 8.23 11.58 2.16
N LEU A 92 8.12 11.07 3.40
CA LEU A 92 7.62 9.72 3.70
C LEU A 92 6.22 9.79 4.33
N TYR A 93 5.23 9.18 3.67
CA TYR A 93 3.84 9.18 4.11
C TYR A 93 3.20 7.79 4.05
N LEU A 94 2.42 7.48 5.09
CA LEU A 94 1.43 6.40 5.07
C LEU A 94 0.12 6.94 4.49
N LEU A 95 -0.34 6.35 3.40
CA LEU A 95 -1.64 6.64 2.79
C LEU A 95 -2.75 6.04 3.66
N ARG A 96 -3.83 6.79 3.83
CA ARG A 96 -4.99 6.36 4.61
C ARG A 96 -5.78 5.34 3.80
N ARG A 97 -6.19 4.24 4.45
CA ARG A 97 -7.07 3.23 3.85
C ARG A 97 -8.35 3.89 3.31
N GLY A 98 -8.68 3.62 2.05
CA GLY A 98 -9.84 4.21 1.37
C GLY A 98 -9.60 5.59 0.76
N GLY A 99 -8.36 6.09 0.79
CA GLY A 99 -8.04 7.41 0.26
C GLY A 99 -7.85 7.42 -1.25
N ILE A 100 -8.25 8.54 -1.87
CA ILE A 100 -8.00 8.80 -3.30
C ILE A 100 -7.04 9.98 -3.42
N TYR A 101 -5.91 9.74 -4.07
CA TYR A 101 -4.82 10.72 -4.18
C TYR A 101 -4.58 11.12 -5.63
N THR A 102 -4.38 12.40 -5.88
CA THR A 102 -3.92 12.92 -7.17
C THR A 102 -2.41 13.12 -7.12
N ILE A 103 -1.67 12.20 -7.75
CA ILE A 103 -0.21 12.19 -7.78
C ILE A 103 0.20 12.17 -9.25
N GLU A 104 1.04 13.13 -9.66
CA GLU A 104 1.58 13.17 -11.04
C GLU A 104 0.46 13.11 -12.10
N GLU A 105 -0.63 13.86 -11.85
CA GLU A 105 -1.85 13.92 -12.69
C GLU A 105 -2.65 12.61 -12.79
N LYS A 106 -2.36 11.62 -11.93
CA LYS A 106 -3.06 10.33 -11.87
C LYS A 106 -3.83 10.20 -10.57
N THR A 107 -5.03 9.63 -10.64
CA THR A 107 -5.81 9.28 -9.45
C THR A 107 -5.46 7.89 -8.94
N ILE A 108 -5.13 7.78 -7.66
CA ILE A 108 -4.68 6.54 -7.02
C ILE A 108 -5.60 6.25 -5.84
N PHE A 109 -6.31 5.14 -5.90
CA PHE A 109 -7.02 4.59 -4.76
C PHE A 109 -6.07 3.72 -3.93
N ALA A 110 -5.94 4.04 -2.65
CA ALA A 110 -5.03 3.38 -1.73
C ALA A 110 -5.80 2.63 -0.63
N PHE A 111 -5.56 1.33 -0.50
CA PHE A 111 -6.24 0.50 0.48
C PHE A 111 -5.34 -0.61 1.03
N GLY A 112 -4.77 -0.37 2.21
CA GLY A 112 -3.94 -1.34 2.92
C GLY A 112 -4.72 -2.29 3.82
N GLY A 113 -3.98 -2.96 4.69
CA GLY A 113 -4.48 -4.03 5.55
C GLY A 113 -4.29 -5.43 4.95
N GLY A 114 -4.64 -6.43 5.74
CA GLY A 114 -4.49 -7.84 5.41
C GLY A 114 -4.06 -8.63 6.63
N VAL A 115 -4.51 -9.88 6.69
CA VAL A 115 -4.11 -10.83 7.73
C VAL A 115 -2.99 -11.71 7.20
N SER A 116 -1.96 -11.93 8.01
CA SER A 116 -0.91 -12.91 7.75
C SER A 116 -1.05 -14.06 8.74
N THR A 117 -0.66 -15.26 8.32
CA THR A 117 -0.55 -16.45 9.18
C THR A 117 0.76 -16.49 9.97
N ASP A 118 1.70 -15.57 9.71
CA ASP A 118 2.92 -15.42 10.50
C ASP A 118 2.60 -14.86 11.90
N GLU A 119 2.95 -15.61 12.95
CA GLU A 119 2.77 -15.23 14.35
C GLU A 119 3.50 -13.92 14.71
N ASN A 120 4.51 -13.51 13.93
CA ASN A 120 5.24 -12.26 14.13
C ASN A 120 4.60 -11.05 13.43
N ALA A 121 3.62 -11.25 12.56
CA ALA A 121 2.99 -10.16 11.81
C ALA A 121 2.23 -9.20 12.74
N SER A 122 1.50 -9.74 13.72
CA SER A 122 0.54 -8.94 14.48
C SER A 122 1.13 -8.22 15.69
N ARG A 123 2.12 -8.77 16.42
CA ARG A 123 2.68 -8.22 17.69
C ARG A 123 1.68 -7.37 18.53
N ASN A 124 0.48 -7.88 18.79
CA ASN A 124 -0.63 -7.19 19.50
C ASN A 124 -1.33 -6.04 18.73
N ASN A 125 -1.43 -6.14 17.41
CA ASN A 125 -2.14 -5.22 16.49
C ASN A 125 -3.28 -5.91 15.73
N GLU A 126 -3.79 -7.04 16.21
CA GLU A 126 -4.81 -7.85 15.53
C GLU A 126 -6.04 -7.01 15.16
N ASP A 127 -6.45 -6.09 16.04
CA ASP A 127 -7.59 -5.18 15.84
C ASP A 127 -7.42 -4.20 14.66
N TYR A 128 -6.20 -4.02 14.14
CA TYR A 128 -5.88 -3.06 13.09
C TYR A 128 -5.56 -3.72 11.74
N LEU A 129 -5.36 -5.05 11.71
CA LEU A 129 -4.98 -5.77 10.49
C LEU A 129 -6.04 -5.65 9.39
N LEU A 130 -7.31 -5.55 9.78
CA LEU A 130 -8.43 -5.43 8.86
C LEU A 130 -9.01 -4.01 8.88
N PRO A 131 -9.59 -3.54 7.77
CA PRO A 131 -10.23 -2.24 7.73
C PRO A 131 -11.46 -2.22 8.66
N SER A 132 -11.74 -1.07 9.26
CA SER A 132 -12.99 -0.87 9.99
C SER A 132 -14.18 -0.71 9.02
N ALA A 133 -15.39 -0.87 9.53
CA ALA A 133 -16.61 -0.60 8.75
C ALA A 133 -16.66 0.87 8.27
N GLU A 134 -16.20 1.81 9.10
CA GLU A 134 -16.12 3.23 8.76
C GLU A 134 -15.12 3.48 7.62
N GLU A 135 -13.99 2.79 7.61
CA GLU A 135 -13.00 2.89 6.52
C GLU A 135 -13.56 2.38 5.20
N ILE A 136 -14.31 1.27 5.22
CA ILE A 136 -14.97 0.71 4.03
C ILE A 136 -16.10 1.62 3.52
N GLU A 137 -16.93 2.14 4.43
CA GLU A 137 -18.03 3.05 4.07
C GLU A 137 -17.49 4.34 3.45
N ARG A 138 -16.47 4.93 4.08
CA ARG A 138 -15.79 6.13 3.56
C ARG A 138 -15.17 5.88 2.19
N ALA A 139 -14.50 4.74 2.01
CA ALA A 139 -13.89 4.38 0.74
C ALA A 139 -14.94 4.27 -0.38
N SER A 140 -16.06 3.60 -0.10
CA SER A 140 -17.18 3.46 -1.03
C SER A 140 -17.77 4.82 -1.40
N HIS A 141 -17.97 5.71 -0.42
CA HIS A 141 -18.48 7.06 -0.67
C HIS A 141 -17.53 7.88 -1.56
N LEU A 142 -16.22 7.87 -1.25
CA LEU A 142 -15.24 8.62 -2.02
C LEU A 142 -15.10 8.10 -3.45
N LEU A 143 -15.14 6.78 -3.66
CA LEU A 143 -15.13 6.18 -4.99
C LEU A 143 -16.35 6.64 -5.81
N ALA A 144 -17.55 6.64 -5.19
CA ALA A 144 -18.77 7.11 -5.84
C ALA A 144 -18.70 8.61 -6.20
N GLU A 145 -18.18 9.46 -5.31
CA GLU A 145 -17.98 10.89 -5.58
C GLU A 145 -16.98 11.14 -6.72
N HIS A 146 -16.03 10.23 -6.92
CA HIS A 146 -15.08 10.26 -8.03
C HIS A 146 -15.60 9.56 -9.29
N GLY A 147 -16.90 9.24 -9.35
CA GLY A 147 -17.54 8.61 -10.50
C GLY A 147 -17.08 7.18 -10.74
N ASP A 148 -16.74 6.46 -9.67
CA ASP A 148 -16.29 5.06 -9.67
C ASP A 148 -15.12 4.80 -10.62
N LYS A 149 -14.22 5.78 -10.76
CA LYS A 149 -13.10 5.73 -11.70
C LYS A 149 -11.82 6.28 -11.09
N VAL A 150 -10.77 5.47 -11.16
CA VAL A 150 -9.40 5.87 -10.78
C VAL A 150 -8.40 5.39 -11.82
N ASP A 151 -7.21 5.98 -11.90
CA ASP A 151 -6.17 5.47 -12.79
C ASP A 151 -5.57 4.17 -12.23
N PHE A 152 -5.16 4.21 -10.95
CA PHE A 152 -4.47 3.10 -10.31
C PHE A 152 -5.12 2.72 -8.97
N ILE A 153 -5.08 1.42 -8.68
CA ILE A 153 -5.41 0.87 -7.37
C ILE A 153 -4.13 0.31 -6.76
N VAL A 154 -3.84 0.68 -5.52
CA VAL A 154 -2.70 0.17 -4.75
C VAL A 154 -3.21 -0.42 -3.45
N THR A 155 -2.97 -1.71 -3.28
CA THR A 155 -3.36 -2.45 -2.08
C THR A 155 -2.20 -3.27 -1.54
N HIS A 156 -2.33 -3.73 -0.30
CA HIS A 156 -1.44 -4.78 0.21
C HIS A 156 -1.97 -6.16 -0.18
N ASP A 157 -3.21 -6.46 0.17
CA ASP A 157 -3.89 -7.71 -0.20
C ASP A 157 -4.51 -7.66 -1.61
N ALA A 158 -4.88 -8.81 -2.18
CA ALA A 158 -5.56 -8.90 -3.47
C ALA A 158 -7.01 -9.40 -3.36
N PRO A 159 -7.86 -9.10 -4.36
CA PRO A 159 -9.16 -9.73 -4.50
C PRO A 159 -9.05 -11.26 -4.60
N VAL A 160 -10.03 -11.97 -4.06
CA VAL A 160 -10.10 -13.45 -4.02
C VAL A 160 -9.93 -14.06 -5.41
N ARG A 161 -10.57 -13.48 -6.44
CA ARG A 161 -10.42 -13.98 -7.81
C ARG A 161 -8.99 -13.93 -8.30
N LEU A 162 -8.24 -12.91 -7.90
CA LEU A 162 -6.84 -12.79 -8.28
C LEU A 162 -6.00 -13.85 -7.58
N GLN A 163 -6.22 -14.07 -6.28
CA GLN A 163 -5.54 -15.11 -5.51
C GLN A 163 -5.72 -16.50 -6.13
N ARG A 164 -6.97 -16.85 -6.48
CA ARG A 164 -7.30 -18.12 -7.15
C ARG A 164 -6.66 -18.26 -8.53
N SER A 165 -6.45 -17.17 -9.26
CA SER A 165 -5.85 -17.21 -10.60
C SER A 165 -4.36 -17.57 -10.62
N VAL A 166 -3.72 -17.55 -9.44
CA VAL A 166 -2.29 -17.85 -9.27
C VAL A 166 -2.03 -18.99 -8.30
N ASP A 167 -3.07 -19.77 -7.98
CA ASP A 167 -3.01 -20.96 -7.11
C ASP A 167 -2.41 -20.67 -5.72
N LEU A 168 -2.74 -19.51 -5.13
CA LEU A 168 -2.35 -19.19 -3.75
C LEU A 168 -3.21 -19.98 -2.75
N GLU A 169 -2.55 -20.69 -1.82
CA GLU A 169 -3.17 -21.59 -0.84
C GLU A 169 -4.09 -20.88 0.18
N ASP A 170 -3.92 -19.56 0.38
CA ASP A 170 -4.68 -18.75 1.34
C ASP A 170 -6.12 -18.38 0.90
N ALA A 171 -6.58 -18.86 -0.25
CA ALA A 171 -7.88 -18.46 -0.83
C ALA A 171 -9.14 -18.93 -0.06
N ASP A 172 -8.96 -19.71 1.02
CA ASP A 172 -10.04 -20.30 1.82
C ASP A 172 -10.40 -19.47 3.08
N HIS A 173 -9.60 -18.45 3.42
CA HIS A 173 -9.91 -17.51 4.51
C HIS A 173 -10.46 -16.18 3.97
N LEU A 174 -11.78 -16.11 3.85
CA LEU A 174 -12.51 -14.93 3.40
C LEU A 174 -12.87 -14.02 4.58
N ASP A 175 -12.28 -12.83 4.60
CA ASP A 175 -12.68 -11.74 5.49
C ASP A 175 -13.40 -10.61 4.72
N HIS A 176 -13.77 -9.55 5.44
CA HIS A 176 -14.45 -8.39 4.87
C HIS A 176 -13.54 -7.52 3.98
N LEU A 177 -12.20 -7.55 4.17
CA LEU A 177 -11.26 -6.89 3.26
C LEU A 177 -11.32 -7.55 1.89
N HIS A 178 -11.23 -8.87 1.84
CA HIS A 178 -11.33 -9.65 0.60
C HIS A 178 -12.64 -9.40 -0.13
N THR A 179 -13.74 -9.34 0.62
CA THR A 179 -15.08 -9.05 0.09
C THR A 179 -15.13 -7.65 -0.54
N PHE A 180 -14.60 -6.65 0.17
CA PHE A 180 -14.54 -5.27 -0.31
C PHE A 180 -13.67 -5.13 -1.57
N LEU A 181 -12.46 -5.71 -1.58
CA LEU A 181 -11.58 -5.66 -2.75
C LEU A 181 -12.19 -6.37 -3.96
N GLU A 182 -12.94 -7.45 -3.74
CA GLU A 182 -13.67 -8.14 -4.80
C GLU A 182 -14.80 -7.27 -5.36
N GLU A 183 -15.53 -6.51 -4.54
CA GLU A 183 -16.50 -5.51 -5.01
C GLU A 183 -15.83 -4.41 -5.81
N VAL A 184 -14.76 -3.80 -5.29
CA VAL A 184 -13.98 -2.76 -5.98
C VAL A 184 -13.51 -3.26 -7.35
N SER A 185 -13.09 -4.51 -7.45
CA SER A 185 -12.64 -5.10 -8.73
C SER A 185 -13.74 -5.19 -9.80
N LYS A 186 -15.01 -5.24 -9.38
CA LYS A 186 -16.20 -5.37 -10.24
C LYS A 186 -16.83 -4.02 -10.56
N THR A 187 -16.86 -3.10 -9.60
CA THR A 187 -17.61 -1.84 -9.70
C THR A 187 -16.75 -0.68 -10.19
N ILE A 188 -15.47 -0.67 -9.83
CA ILE A 188 -14.59 0.47 -10.14
C ILE A 188 -13.90 0.29 -11.49
N THR A 189 -13.88 1.36 -12.27
CA THR A 189 -13.11 1.45 -13.51
C THR A 189 -11.68 1.90 -13.20
N PHE A 190 -10.69 1.06 -13.51
CA PHE A 190 -9.27 1.36 -13.30
C PHE A 190 -8.38 0.83 -14.42
N LYS A 191 -7.21 1.47 -14.61
CA LYS A 191 -6.23 1.08 -15.63
C LYS A 191 -5.34 -0.06 -15.17
N GLN A 192 -4.80 0.02 -13.95
CA GLN A 192 -3.91 -1.00 -13.38
C GLN A 192 -4.14 -1.13 -11.85
N TRP A 193 -3.98 -2.35 -11.33
CA TRP A 193 -4.04 -2.67 -9.90
C TRP A 193 -2.72 -3.31 -9.47
N TYR A 194 -2.12 -2.77 -8.41
CA TYR A 194 -0.88 -3.27 -7.81
C TYR A 194 -1.13 -3.75 -6.38
N CYS A 195 -0.74 -4.99 -6.07
CA CYS A 195 -0.85 -5.60 -4.75
C CYS A 195 0.48 -6.22 -4.30
N GLY A 196 0.72 -6.24 -2.99
CA GLY A 196 1.90 -6.84 -2.36
C GLY A 196 1.60 -8.23 -1.80
N LYS A 197 2.01 -8.45 -0.55
CA LYS A 197 1.69 -9.59 0.36
C LYS A 197 2.24 -10.96 -0.05
N TYR A 198 2.08 -11.36 -1.30
CA TYR A 198 2.27 -12.76 -1.71
C TYR A 198 3.71 -13.13 -2.08
N HIS A 199 4.64 -12.18 -1.97
CA HIS A 199 6.05 -12.34 -2.33
C HIS A 199 6.27 -12.79 -3.79
N LEU A 200 5.34 -12.43 -4.68
CA LEU A 200 5.37 -12.75 -6.11
C LEU A 200 5.62 -11.48 -6.95
N ASN A 201 6.43 -11.62 -8.00
CA ASN A 201 6.50 -10.64 -9.09
C ASN A 201 5.75 -11.21 -10.30
N ARG A 202 4.48 -10.86 -10.46
CA ARG A 202 3.64 -11.42 -11.52
C ARG A 202 2.70 -10.38 -12.10
N LYS A 203 2.82 -10.16 -13.41
CA LYS A 203 1.78 -9.46 -14.17
C LYS A 203 0.69 -10.45 -14.54
N ILE A 204 -0.55 -10.15 -14.16
CA ILE A 204 -1.74 -10.94 -14.46
C ILE A 204 -2.59 -10.12 -15.42
N PRO A 205 -2.57 -10.46 -16.72
CA PRO A 205 -3.34 -9.73 -17.73
C PRO A 205 -4.84 -9.71 -17.40
N PRO A 206 -5.56 -8.63 -17.74
CA PRO A 206 -5.07 -7.49 -18.51
C PRO A 206 -4.41 -6.37 -17.68
N ARG A 207 -4.62 -6.34 -16.36
CA ARG A 207 -4.43 -5.11 -15.57
C ARG A 207 -3.97 -5.27 -14.12
N TYR A 208 -3.55 -6.47 -13.71
CA TYR A 208 -3.14 -6.74 -12.32
C TYR A 208 -1.64 -7.01 -12.22
N HIS A 209 -1.06 -6.57 -11.12
CA HIS A 209 0.35 -6.71 -10.82
C HIS A 209 0.50 -7.13 -9.36
N MET A 210 1.01 -8.33 -9.13
CA MET A 210 1.57 -8.74 -7.85
C MET A 210 3.04 -8.33 -7.83
N LEU A 211 3.45 -7.60 -6.80
CA LEU A 211 4.80 -7.09 -6.66
C LEU A 211 5.41 -7.56 -5.35
N PHE A 212 6.67 -7.98 -5.41
CA PHE A 212 7.51 -8.19 -4.24
C PHE A 212 8.79 -7.39 -4.36
N THR A 213 9.75 -7.86 -5.17
CA THR A 213 11.04 -7.18 -5.39
C THR A 213 11.04 -6.23 -6.57
N ASP A 214 10.13 -6.43 -7.52
CA ASP A 214 10.08 -5.64 -8.74
C ASP A 214 9.65 -4.20 -8.46
N VAL A 215 10.31 -3.28 -9.17
CA VAL A 215 9.97 -1.86 -9.17
C VAL A 215 9.46 -1.50 -10.56
N VAL A 216 8.16 -1.24 -10.66
CA VAL A 216 7.49 -0.94 -11.92
C VAL A 216 7.27 0.55 -12.06
N LYS A 217 7.65 1.11 -13.20
CA LYS A 217 7.31 2.49 -13.56
C LYS A 217 5.91 2.50 -14.18
N VAL A 218 5.02 3.37 -13.71
CA VAL A 218 3.66 3.49 -14.26
C VAL A 218 3.55 4.71 -15.19
N GLU A 219 2.75 4.57 -16.26
CA GLU A 219 2.57 5.57 -17.33
C GLU A 219 1.43 6.56 -17.08
#